data_AF-A0A6B3F4D0-F1
#
_entry.id   AF-A0A6B3F4D0-F1
#
_cell.length_a   1.000
_cell.length_b   1.000
_cell.length_c   1.000
_cell.angle_alpha   90.00
_cell.angle_beta   90.00
_cell.angle_gamma   90.00
#
_symmetry.space_group_name_H-M   'P 1'
#
loop_
_entity.id
_entity.type
_entity.pdbx_description
1 polymer ?
#
loop_
_entity_poly.entity_id
_entity_poly.type
_entity_poly.pdbx_seq_one_letter_code
_entity_poly.pdbx_strand_id
1 'polypeptide(L)' 'QLNPLNLASVVATIRNGAFHQPVLVPASFDKRPLATAAGLSPSTSAQLRQMMNLTATSGTAATAMSGLGPDVGAKTGS' A
#
# COMPACT_ATOMS: atom_id res chain seq x y z
N GLN A 1 -16.20 -7.28 -5.44
CA GLN A 1 -15.28 -8.22 -4.77
C GLN A 1 -13.88 -7.61 -4.79
N LEU A 2 -13.12 -7.74 -3.70
CA LEU A 2 -11.73 -7.29 -3.60
C LEU A 2 -10.85 -8.54 -3.49
N ASN A 3 -9.79 -8.64 -4.29
CA ASN A 3 -8.80 -9.72 -4.18
C ASN A 3 -7.50 -9.21 -3.51
N PRO A 4 -6.59 -10.09 -3.07
CA PRO A 4 -5.35 -9.68 -2.41
C PRO A 4 -4.47 -8.75 -3.26
N LEU A 5 -4.42 -8.95 -4.57
CA LEU A 5 -3.65 -8.10 -5.49
C LEU A 5 -4.20 -6.67 -5.55
N ASN A 6 -5.52 -6.53 -5.55
CA ASN A 6 -6.18 -5.22 -5.50
C ASN A 6 -5.87 -4.51 -4.18
N LEU A 7 -5.92 -5.23 -3.05
CA LEU A 7 -5.57 -4.63 -1.76
C LEU A 7 -4.09 -4.20 -1.70
N ALA A 8 -3.18 -5.04 -2.20
CA ALA A 8 -1.76 -4.70 -2.29
C ALA A 8 -1.54 -3.44 -3.15
N SER A 9 -2.24 -3.33 -4.27
CA SER A 9 -2.20 -2.15 -5.14
C SER A 9 -2.70 -0.87 -4.42
N VAL A 10 -3.74 -0.98 -3.61
CA VAL A 10 -4.25 0.13 -2.79
C VAL A 10 -3.21 0.57 -1.77
N VAL A 11 -2.65 -0.38 -1.01
CA VAL A 11 -1.63 -0.09 0.00
C VAL A 11 -0.36 0.51 -0.62
N ALA A 12 0.08 0.00 -1.78
CA ALA A 12 1.20 0.57 -2.52
C ALA A 12 0.92 2.01 -2.96
N THR A 13 -0.31 2.31 -3.38
CA THR A 13 -0.74 3.67 -3.74
C THR A 13 -0.69 4.61 -2.53
N ILE A 14 -1.07 4.14 -1.35
CA ILE A 14 -0.96 4.92 -0.10
C ILE A 14 0.51 5.19 0.25
N ARG A 15 1.36 4.16 0.16
CA ARG A 15 2.78 4.27 0.51
C ARG A 15 3.51 5.24 -0.42
N ASN A 16 3.29 5.12 -1.72
CA ASN A 16 4.03 5.85 -2.76
C ASN A 16 3.36 7.19 -3.14
N GLY A 17 2.07 7.38 -2.80
CA GLY A 17 1.27 8.54 -3.22
C GLY A 17 0.74 8.45 -4.66
N ALA A 18 1.14 7.45 -5.44
CA ALA A 18 0.74 7.26 -6.83
C ALA A 18 0.39 5.80 -7.13
N PHE A 19 -0.50 5.60 -8.09
CA PHE A 19 -0.84 4.27 -8.59
C PHE A 19 0.28 3.73 -9.49
N HIS A 20 0.65 2.47 -9.26
CA HIS A 20 1.53 1.70 -10.13
C HIS A 20 0.83 0.40 -10.49
N GLN A 21 0.65 0.13 -11.78
CA GLN A 21 0.09 -1.15 -12.22
C GLN A 21 0.96 -2.31 -11.71
N PRO A 22 0.37 -3.31 -11.02
CA PRO A 22 1.10 -4.52 -10.66
C PRO A 22 1.55 -5.28 -11.91
N VAL A 23 2.85 -5.57 -12.01
CA VAL A 23 3.46 -6.29 -13.13
C VAL A 23 4.37 -7.41 -12.64
N LEU A 24 4.28 -8.58 -13.25
CA LEU A 24 5.21 -9.71 -13.01
C LEU A 24 6.38 -9.71 -14.00
N VAL A 25 6.08 -9.37 -15.26
CA VAL A 25 7.06 -9.25 -16.35
C VAL A 25 7.27 -7.77 -16.64
N PRO A 26 8.50 -7.28 -16.82
CA PRO A 26 8.71 -5.89 -17.21
C PRO A 26 8.09 -5.59 -18.58
N ALA A 27 7.46 -4.41 -18.73
CA ALA A 27 6.82 -4.00 -19.99
C ALA A 27 7.81 -3.87 -21.16
N SER A 28 9.12 -3.84 -20.91
CA SER A 28 10.14 -3.85 -21.95
C SER A 28 10.16 -5.14 -22.78
N PHE A 29 9.63 -6.25 -22.24
CA PHE A 29 9.58 -7.54 -22.94
C PHE A 29 8.44 -7.65 -23.96
N ASP A 30 7.32 -6.96 -23.74
CA ASP A 30 6.12 -7.07 -24.59
C ASP A 30 5.57 -5.70 -25.07
N LYS A 31 6.23 -4.59 -24.70
CA LYS A 31 5.90 -3.20 -25.05
C LYS A 31 4.45 -2.81 -24.73
N ARG A 32 3.82 -3.46 -23.75
CA ARG A 32 2.44 -3.15 -23.38
C ARG A 32 2.32 -1.75 -22.75
N PRO A 33 1.24 -1.01 -23.04
CA PRO A 33 0.93 0.20 -22.28
C PRO A 33 0.58 -0.17 -20.84
N LEU A 34 1.08 0.62 -19.88
CA LEU A 34 0.72 0.45 -18.47
C LEU A 34 -0.46 1.35 -18.11
N ALA A 35 -1.37 0.81 -17.31
CA ALA A 35 -2.48 1.57 -16.76
C ALA A 35 -1.98 2.63 -15.77
N THR A 36 -2.65 3.78 -15.78
CA THR A 36 -2.35 4.91 -14.87
C THR A 36 -3.63 5.38 -14.19
N ALA A 37 -3.48 5.91 -12.97
CA ALA A 37 -4.56 6.58 -12.26
C ALA A 37 -4.00 7.79 -11.52
N ALA A 38 -4.86 8.76 -11.22
CA ALA A 38 -4.50 9.88 -10.36
C ALA A 38 -4.07 9.35 -8.98
N GLY A 39 -2.97 9.90 -8.48
CA GLY A 39 -2.49 9.61 -7.14
C GLY A 39 -3.35 10.22 -6.04
N LEU A 40 -2.98 9.95 -4.79
CA LEU A 40 -3.55 10.64 -3.64
C LEU A 40 -2.89 12.00 -3.47
N SER A 41 -3.61 12.95 -2.86
CA SER A 41 -2.96 14.18 -2.41
C SER A 41 -1.83 13.86 -1.41
N PRO A 42 -0.76 14.67 -1.36
CA PRO A 42 0.32 14.46 -0.41
C PRO A 42 -0.16 14.41 1.05
N SER A 43 -1.14 15.24 1.41
CA SER A 43 -1.71 15.27 2.76
C SER A 43 -2.50 14.01 3.08
N THR A 44 -3.33 13.51 2.15
CA THR A 44 -4.09 12.28 2.36
C THR A 44 -3.18 11.06 2.49
N SER A 45 -2.16 10.93 1.63
CA SER A 45 -1.20 9.82 1.75
C SER A 45 -0.41 9.87 3.07
N ALA A 46 0.00 11.05 3.53
CA ALA A 46 0.66 11.22 4.83
C ALA A 46 -0.24 10.79 6.01
N GLN A 47 -1.49 11.26 6.04
CA GLN A 47 -2.44 10.90 7.11
C GLN A 47 -2.75 9.39 7.11
N LEU A 48 -2.94 8.78 5.94
CA LEU A 48 -3.16 7.34 5.84
C LEU A 48 -1.95 6.53 6.35
N ARG A 49 -0.73 6.92 5.98
CA ARG A 49 0.49 6.29 6.49
C ARG A 49 0.61 6.41 8.01
N GLN A 50 0.26 7.57 8.57
CA GLN A 50 0.25 7.76 10.02
C GLN A 50 -0.77 6.83 10.73
N MET A 51 -2.00 6.75 10.22
CA MET A 51 -3.02 5.86 10.79
C MET A 51 -2.64 4.37 10.66
N MET A 52 -2.04 4.00 9.54
CA MET A 52 -1.54 2.63 9.33
C MET A 52 -0.38 2.31 10.27
N ASN A 53 0.57 3.23 10.48
CA ASN A 53 1.66 3.06 11.42
C ASN A 53 1.13 2.91 12.85
N LEU A 54 0.19 3.76 13.26
CA LEU A 54 -0.47 3.65 14.56
C LEU A 54 -1.12 2.28 14.76
N THR A 55 -1.78 1.75 13.72
CA THR A 55 -2.39 0.42 13.76
C THR A 55 -1.34 -0.68 13.95
N ALA A 56 -0.19 -0.55 13.29
CA ALA A 56 0.92 -1.50 13.35
C ALA A 56 1.72 -1.44 14.66
N THR A 57 1.80 -0.29 15.32
CA THR A 57 2.64 -0.11 16.51
C THR A 57 1.85 -0.17 17.81
N SER A 58 0.60 0.28 17.81
CA SER A 58 -0.21 0.42 19.02
C SER A 58 -1.68 -0.02 18.85
N GLY A 59 -2.05 -0.52 17.67
CA GLY A 59 -3.42 -0.92 17.36
C GLY A 59 -3.62 -2.43 17.28
N THR A 60 -4.63 -2.83 16.53
CA THR A 60 -5.04 -4.24 16.36
C THR A 60 -3.97 -5.13 15.73
N ALA A 61 -2.96 -4.56 15.06
CA ALA A 61 -1.87 -5.30 14.46
C ALA A 61 -0.58 -5.31 15.30
N ALA A 62 -0.55 -4.63 16.46
CA ALA A 62 0.67 -4.41 17.24
C ALA A 62 1.42 -5.70 17.56
N THR A 63 0.72 -6.73 18.04
CA THR A 63 1.35 -8.02 18.38
C THR A 63 1.90 -8.71 17.13
N ALA A 64 1.13 -8.75 16.04
CA ALA A 64 1.53 -9.43 14.81
C ALA A 64 2.73 -8.76 14.12
N MET A 65 2.86 -7.44 14.26
CA MET A 65 3.95 -6.65 13.69
C MET A 65 5.13 -6.47 14.68
N SER A 66 5.06 -7.07 15.87
CA SER A 66 6.13 -6.96 16.86
C SER A 66 7.45 -7.53 16.33
N GLY A 67 8.54 -6.80 16.55
CA GLY A 67 9.88 -7.15 16.05
C GLY A 67 10.18 -6.64 14.64
N LEU A 68 9.23 -6.03 13.94
CA LEU A 68 9.52 -5.29 12.70
C LEU A 68 10.04 -3.87 13.02
N GLY A 69 10.80 -3.29 12.09
CA GLY A 69 11.34 -1.94 12.22
C GLY A 69 10.25 -0.84 12.21
N PRO A 70 10.61 0.44 12.44
CA PRO A 70 9.65 1.53 12.61
C PRO A 70 8.90 1.92 11.32
N ASP A 71 9.45 1.61 10.14
CA ASP A 71 8.79 1.86 8.84
C ASP A 71 7.79 0.76 8.48
N VAL A 72 6.76 0.61 9.30
CA VAL A 72 5.66 -0.34 9.08
C VAL A 72 4.30 0.34 9.16
N GLY A 73 3.32 -0.24 8.49
CA GLY A 73 1.93 0.17 8.56
C GLY A 73 1.01 -1.00 8.33
N ALA A 74 -0.14 -1.00 9.00
CA ALA A 74 -1.09 -2.10 8.94
C ALA A 74 -2.54 -1.60 8.86
N LYS A 75 -3.40 -2.47 8.34
CA LYS A 75 -4.84 -2.40 8.52
C LYS A 75 -5.34 -3.84 8.70
N THR A 76 -6.05 -4.10 9.79
CA THR A 76 -6.67 -5.41 10.01
C THR A 76 -8.07 -5.44 9.42
N GLY A 77 -8.53 -6.60 8.93
CA GLY A 77 -9.88 -6.84 8.45
C GLY A 77 -10.31 -8.25 8.83
N SER A 78 -11.62 -8.43 9.02
CA SER A 78 -12.27 -9.70 9.37
C SER A 78 -13.30 -10.06 8.32
#